data_AF-A0A497GW96-F1
#
_entry.id   AF-A0A497GW96-F1
#
_cell.length_a   1.000
_cell.length_b   1.000
_cell.length_c   1.000
_cell.angle_alpha   90.00
_cell.angle_beta   90.00
_cell.angle_gamma   90.00
#
_symmetry.space_group_name_H-M   'P 1'
#
loop_
_entity.id
_entity.type
_entity.pdbx_description
1 polymer ?
#
loop_
_entity_poly.entity_id
_entity_poly.type
_entity_poly.pdbx_seq_one_letter_code
_entity_poly.pdbx_strand_id
1 'polypeptide(L)'
;MFPLIPYRLLKFKKRGGYEKRIITNDQCKGFDTETNYKGDIVLLADSEGRYLWNPTLDEIIEYLTFKDNRNTLNWFYNITFDVESILK
;
A
#
# COMPACT_ATOMS: atom_id res chain seq x y z
N MET A 1 12.80 19.81 10.28
CA MET A 1 13.49 18.51 10.47
C MET A 1 12.61 17.68 11.39
N PHE A 2 11.79 16.78 10.85
CA PHE A 2 10.95 15.90 11.66
C PHE A 2 11.77 14.68 12.09
N PRO A 3 11.64 14.22 13.35
CA PRO A 3 12.37 13.04 13.80
C PRO A 3 11.80 11.79 13.12
N LEU A 4 12.68 10.99 12.52
CA LEU A 4 12.37 9.64 12.07
C LEU A 4 11.98 8.81 13.30
N ILE A 5 10.72 8.40 13.39
CA ILE A 5 10.25 7.48 14.42
C ILE A 5 10.54 6.05 13.95
N PRO A 6 11.37 5.28 14.65
CA PRO A 6 11.61 3.87 14.32
C PRO A 6 10.29 3.10 14.26
N TYR A 7 10.07 2.35 13.18
CA TYR A 7 8.85 1.55 12.96
C TYR A 7 8.51 0.62 14.13
N ARG A 8 9.51 0.18 14.91
CA ARG A 8 9.35 -0.63 16.12
C ARG A 8 8.59 0.08 17.25
N LEU A 9 8.47 1.41 17.21
CA LEU A 9 7.72 2.20 18.19
C LEU A 9 6.27 2.47 17.77
N LEU A 10 5.86 2.03 16.57
CA LEU A 10 4.48 2.15 16.10
C LEU A 10 3.58 1.20 16.90
N LYS A 11 2.79 1.75 17.81
CA LYS A 11 1.71 1.01 18.48
C LYS A 11 0.48 1.03 17.57
N PHE A 12 0.27 -0.06 16.82
CA PHE A 12 -0.96 -0.26 16.05
C PHE A 12 -2.16 -0.36 17.01
N LYS A 13 -2.95 0.71 17.12
CA LYS A 13 -4.20 0.70 17.87
C LYS A 13 -5.29 0.10 16.98
N LYS A 14 -5.68 -1.15 17.25
CA LYS A 14 -6.83 -1.79 16.58
C LYS A 14 -8.08 -0.96 16.88
N ARG A 15 -8.60 -0.22 15.90
CA ARG A 15 -9.88 0.48 16.04
C ARG A 15 -11.00 -0.58 16.04
N GLY A 16 -11.67 -0.74 17.17
CA GLY A 16 -12.92 -1.50 17.26
C GLY A 16 -14.00 -0.78 16.46
N GLY A 17 -14.75 -1.52 15.64
CA GLY A 17 -15.69 -0.98 14.66
C GLY A 17 -15.63 -1.65 13.30
N TYR A 18 -14.80 -2.69 13.12
CA TYR A 18 -14.84 -3.51 11.92
C TYR A 18 -16.12 -4.35 11.91
N GLU A 19 -17.13 -3.88 11.19
CA GLU A 19 -18.24 -4.72 10.77
C GLU A 19 -17.78 -5.56 9.58
N LYS A 20 -17.91 -6.89 9.71
CA LYS A 20 -17.61 -7.82 8.63
C LYS A 20 -18.65 -7.64 7.53
N ARG A 21 -18.36 -6.77 6.56
CA ARG A 21 -19.16 -6.68 5.33
C ARG A 21 -18.84 -7.89 4.47
N ILE A 22 -19.87 -8.61 4.04
CA ILE A 22 -19.74 -9.57 2.94
C ILE A 22 -19.47 -8.71 1.70
N ILE A 23 -18.23 -8.70 1.24
CA ILE A 23 -17.89 -8.08 -0.04
C ILE A 23 -18.50 -9.00 -1.10
N THR A 24 -19.63 -8.59 -1.67
CA THR A 24 -20.26 -9.26 -2.82
C THR A 24 -19.67 -8.80 -4.14
N ASN A 25 -18.77 -7.81 -4.11
CA ASN A 25 -18.05 -7.33 -5.28
C ASN A 25 -16.85 -8.22 -5.54
N ASP A 26 -16.88 -8.96 -6.65
CA ASP A 26 -15.76 -9.75 -7.18
C ASP A 26 -14.60 -8.87 -7.72
N GLN A 27 -14.66 -7.56 -7.51
CA GLN A 27 -13.67 -6.62 -8.02
C GLN A 27 -12.38 -6.72 -7.20
N CYS A 28 -11.41 -7.41 -7.79
CA CYS A 28 -10.06 -7.54 -7.29
C CYS A 28 -9.15 -6.50 -7.95
N LYS A 29 -8.31 -5.84 -7.15
CA LYS A 29 -7.25 -4.96 -7.65
C LYS A 29 -5.90 -5.46 -7.17
N GLY A 30 -5.05 -5.81 -8.13
CA GLY A 30 -3.67 -6.18 -7.88
C GLY A 30 -2.79 -4.93 -7.86
N PHE A 31 -1.82 -4.91 -6.97
CA PHE A 31 -0.78 -3.90 -6.89
C PHE A 31 0.59 -4.58 -6.95
N ASP A 32 1.56 -3.87 -7.52
CA ASP A 32 2.93 -4.35 -7.63
C ASP A 32 3.93 -3.18 -7.57
N THR A 33 5.14 -3.46 -7.10
CA THR A 33 6.21 -2.46 -7.02
C THR A 33 7.47 -2.90 -7.74
N GLU A 34 8.08 -1.98 -8.49
CA GLU A 34 9.45 -2.14 -8.96
C GLU A 34 10.38 -1.32 -8.07
N THR A 35 11.50 -1.92 -7.70
CA THR A 35 12.49 -1.29 -6.81
C THR A 35 13.83 -1.15 -7.49
N ASN A 36 14.58 -0.11 -7.12
CA ASN A 36 15.96 0.03 -7.54
C ASN A 36 16.89 -0.90 -6.73
N TYR A 37 18.19 -0.92 -7.07
CA TYR A 37 19.20 -1.72 -6.36
C TYR A 37 19.39 -1.35 -4.87
N LYS A 38 18.85 -0.19 -4.44
CA LYS A 38 18.81 0.22 -3.04
C LYS A 38 17.55 -0.26 -2.35
N GLY A 39 16.54 -0.79 -3.05
CA GLY A 39 15.24 -1.15 -2.49
C GLY A 39 14.29 0.03 -2.35
N ASP A 40 14.55 1.17 -3.01
CA ASP A 40 13.58 2.27 -3.09
C ASP A 40 12.62 2.00 -4.26
N ILE A 41 11.34 2.30 -4.05
CA ILE A 41 10.30 2.11 -5.08
C ILE A 41 10.49 3.12 -6.21
N VAL A 42 10.66 2.61 -7.43
CA VAL A 42 10.74 3.42 -8.67
C VAL A 42 9.44 3.37 -9.46
N LEU A 43 8.63 2.34 -9.26
CA LEU A 43 7.31 2.21 -9.86
C LEU A 43 6.36 1.56 -8.86
N LEU A 44 5.18 2.14 -8.71
CA LEU A 44 4.02 1.49 -8.10
C LEU A 44 2.93 1.45 -9.16
N ALA A 45 2.38 0.28 -9.46
CA ALA A 45 1.33 0.12 -10.47
C ALA A 45 0.15 -0.69 -9.94
N ASP A 46 -1.00 -0.52 -10.56
CA ASP A 46 -2.16 -1.39 -10.33
C ASP A 46 -2.58 -2.17 -11.59
N SER A 47 -3.43 -3.17 -11.38
CA SER A 47 -3.98 -4.01 -12.45
C SER A 47 -4.93 -3.27 -13.42
N GLU A 48 -5.26 -2.00 -13.15
CA GLU A 48 -6.11 -1.17 -13.99
C GLU A 48 -5.30 -0.23 -14.91
N GLY A 49 -3.97 -0.31 -14.85
CA GLY A 49 -3.05 0.46 -15.68
C GLY A 49 -2.72 1.85 -15.13
N ARG A 50 -3.12 2.16 -13.87
CA ARG A 50 -2.63 3.34 -13.18
C ARG A 50 -1.24 3.05 -12.61
N TYR A 51 -0.42 4.08 -12.51
CA TYR A 51 0.92 3.96 -11.94
C TYR A 51 1.45 5.28 -11.40
N LEU A 52 2.46 5.18 -10.53
CA LEU A 52 3.29 6.28 -10.06
C LEU A 52 4.76 5.99 -10.36
N TRP A 53 5.47 6.98 -10.88
CA TRP A 53 6.90 6.88 -11.19
C TRP A 53 7.73 7.65 -10.17
N ASN A 54 8.68 6.97 -9.53
CA ASN A 54 9.48 7.46 -8.39
C ASN A 54 8.63 8.12 -7.28
N PRO A 55 7.63 7.43 -6.73
CA PRO A 55 6.72 8.03 -5.77
C PRO A 55 7.38 8.28 -4.41
N THR A 56 6.90 9.30 -3.72
CA THR A 56 7.12 9.53 -2.29
C THR A 56 6.22 8.62 -1.44
N LEU A 57 6.54 8.47 -0.15
CA LEU A 57 5.72 7.69 0.77
C LEU A 57 4.27 8.20 0.86
N ASP A 58 4.06 9.53 0.86
CA ASP A 58 2.73 10.12 0.92
C ASP A 58 1.92 9.79 -0.34
N GLU A 59 2.55 9.84 -1.51
CA GLU A 59 1.93 9.45 -2.78
C GLU A 59 1.60 7.96 -2.81
N ILE A 60 2.46 7.09 -2.26
CA ILE A 60 2.18 5.65 -2.12
C ILE A 60 0.94 5.44 -1.23
N ILE A 61 0.88 6.09 -0.07
CA ILE A 61 -0.25 5.94 0.86
C ILE A 61 -1.54 6.46 0.22
N GLU A 62 -1.50 7.61 -0.44
CA GLU A 62 -2.64 8.17 -1.15
C GLU A 62 -3.12 7.23 -2.26
N TYR A 63 -2.18 6.68 -3.05
CA TYR A 63 -2.47 5.73 -4.12
C TYR A 63 -3.15 4.46 -3.61
N LEU A 64 -2.63 3.87 -2.53
CA LEU A 64 -3.18 2.64 -1.95
C LEU A 64 -4.52 2.87 -1.27
N THR A 65 -4.74 4.05 -0.68
CA THR A 65 -5.98 4.42 0.02
C THR A 65 -7.00 5.17 -0.84
N PHE A 66 -6.73 5.26 -2.15
CA PHE A 66 -7.56 5.99 -3.10
C PHE A 66 -9.03 5.51 -3.07
N LYS A 67 -9.97 6.43 -3.32
CA LYS A 67 -11.40 6.16 -3.16
C LYS A 67 -11.88 5.00 -4.03
N ASP A 68 -11.30 4.84 -5.22
CA ASP A 68 -11.68 3.77 -6.16
C ASP A 68 -11.16 2.39 -5.75
N ASN A 69 -10.27 2.32 -4.77
CA ASN A 69 -9.81 1.05 -4.18
C ASN A 69 -10.67 0.64 -2.98
N ARG A 70 -11.73 1.39 -2.66
CA ARG A 70 -12.66 1.06 -1.58
C ARG A 70 -13.66 0.02 -2.06
N ASN A 71 -14.00 -0.92 -1.18
CA ASN A 71 -14.91 -2.04 -1.45
C ASN A 71 -14.40 -3.00 -2.55
N THR A 72 -13.10 -2.98 -2.85
CA THR A 72 -12.42 -3.96 -3.70
C THR A 72 -11.52 -4.86 -2.86
N LEU A 73 -11.23 -6.06 -3.35
CA LEU A 73 -10.20 -6.92 -2.78
C LEU A 73 -8.83 -6.46 -3.30
N ASN A 74 -8.11 -5.71 -2.47
CA ASN A 74 -6.78 -5.20 -2.80
C ASN A 74 -5.71 -6.21 -2.38
N TRP A 75 -4.80 -6.57 -3.28
CA TRP A 75 -3.79 -7.58 -3.02
C TRP A 75 -2.45 -7.26 -3.68
N PHE A 76 -1.38 -7.76 -3.08
CA PHE A 76 -0.03 -7.81 -3.62
C PHE A 76 0.39 -9.27 -3.71
N TYR A 77 1.17 -9.63 -4.73
CA TYR A 77 1.81 -10.94 -4.77
C TYR A 77 3.05 -10.92 -3.86
N ASN A 78 3.08 -11.76 -2.82
CA ASN A 78 4.16 -11.77 -1.83
C ASN A 78 4.37 -10.41 -1.11
N ILE A 79 3.29 -9.88 -0.55
CA ILE A 79 3.20 -8.56 0.11
C ILE A 79 4.34 -8.21 1.08
N THR A 80 5.02 -9.20 1.67
CA THR A 80 6.16 -8.98 2.57
C THR A 80 7.25 -8.17 1.88
N PHE A 81 7.54 -8.44 0.61
CA PHE A 81 8.57 -7.73 -0.16
C PHE A 81 8.20 -6.26 -0.40
N ASP A 82 6.97 -6.02 -0.85
CA ASP A 82 6.46 -4.66 -1.07
C ASP A 82 6.40 -3.86 0.24
N VAL A 83 5.96 -4.48 1.33
CA VAL A 83 5.86 -3.81 2.64
C VAL A 83 7.23 -3.37 3.15
N GLU A 84 8.27 -4.18 2.98
CA GLU A 84 9.64 -3.79 3.34
C GLU A 84 10.13 -2.58 2.53
N SER A 85 9.77 -2.53 1.25
CA SER A 85 10.13 -1.43 0.35
C SER A 85 9.34 -0.14 0.64
N ILE A 86 8.05 -0.26 0.97
CA ILE A 86 7.18 0.88 1.31
C ILE A 86 7.57 1.50 2.66
N LEU A 87 7.97 0.68 3.65
CA LEU A 87 8.25 1.13 5.02
C LEU A 87 9.72 1.51 5.30
N LYS A 88 10.57 1.43 4.28
CA LYS A 88 11.99 1.75 4.37
C LYS A 88 12.25 3.22 4.71
#